data_AF-A0A1G5RG78-F1
#
_entry.id   AF-A0A1G5RG78-F1
#
_cell.length_a   1.000
_cell.length_b   1.000
_cell.length_c   1.000
_cell.angle_alpha   90.00
_cell.angle_beta   90.00
_cell.angle_gamma   90.00
#
_symmetry.space_group_name_H-M   'P 1'
#
loop_
_entity.id
_entity.type
_entity.pdbx_description
1 polymer ?
#
loop_
_entity_poly.entity_id
_entity_poly.type
_entity_poly.pdbx_seq_one_letter_code
_entity_poly.pdbx_strand_id
1 'polypeptide(L)'
;MAHRAVLTARQRAALFDLPTDEMALLRHYTLNDEDIENIRTRRRTENALQLCAFRYPDRLLKAGEVIPEPVSRFVAAQLGLKPDDLLPYAAREKTRREHLEALRKRYGYKMFSGKRAKKMRKWLDENAETAQPSEALVRGFVEECRRRQIILPGISVVERHCADALVAAERKVEARIAARLGAKMRAQLDSLLAEEVDGRVSRFIWLRQFEVGKNSADINRQLDRLEFLQRIALPPAILDDVPAHRIAQLRRQGERYFTDGLRDITSDRRLAILASCVVEWSATIADTVVETHDRIVGSIWREAKKICDTRVAEAQSEIAVTLAGLGTLGTTLLLAKGDDAAVAGAVDASCGWGGLEHLVTTAEVPGKTVKADALAYVEQGYHRFKLYAPRMLAALDIAGASVAELLLAATDVIRGKRDIPSRPNRPEAAYMGVTKNITQTNGYEV
;
A
#
# COMPACT_ATOMS: atom_id res chain seq x y z
N MET A 1 30.23 2.15 13.59
CA MET A 1 29.16 1.45 12.85
C MET A 1 29.48 1.53 11.36
N ALA A 2 29.52 0.40 10.64
CA ALA A 2 29.75 0.41 9.19
C ALA A 2 28.61 1.18 8.51
N HIS A 3 28.93 2.24 7.77
CA HIS A 3 27.94 2.96 6.99
C HIS A 3 27.31 1.99 5.98
N ARG A 4 26.00 1.78 6.10
CA ARG A 4 25.24 0.98 5.12
C ARG A 4 25.42 1.64 3.75
N ALA A 5 25.92 0.89 2.77
CA ALA A 5 26.14 1.42 1.43
C ALA A 5 24.83 1.98 0.86
N VAL A 6 24.82 3.28 0.54
CA VAL A 6 23.64 3.97 -0.01
C VAL A 6 23.38 3.53 -1.46
N LEU A 7 24.44 3.11 -2.16
CA LEU A 7 24.41 2.67 -3.55
C LEU A 7 24.89 1.22 -3.69
N THR A 8 24.29 0.50 -4.64
CA THR A 8 24.79 -0.76 -5.19
C THR A 8 25.97 -0.49 -6.13
N ALA A 9 26.79 -1.51 -6.42
CA ALA A 9 27.91 -1.39 -7.36
C ALA A 9 27.47 -0.87 -8.74
N ARG A 10 26.31 -1.33 -9.25
CA ARG A 10 25.73 -0.85 -10.52
C ARG A 10 25.35 0.62 -10.49
N GLN A 11 24.76 1.09 -9.38
CA GLN A 11 24.38 2.51 -9.24
C GLN A 11 25.62 3.41 -9.11
N ARG A 12 26.67 2.93 -8.44
CA ARG A 12 27.97 3.63 -8.39
C ARG A 12 28.57 3.79 -9.78
N ALA A 13 28.62 2.71 -10.55
CA ALA A 13 29.14 2.72 -11.92
C ALA A 13 28.37 3.72 -12.80
N ALA A 14 27.03 3.68 -12.76
CA ALA A 14 26.18 4.56 -13.55
C ALA A 14 26.36 6.07 -13.25
N LEU A 15 26.87 6.43 -12.07
CA LEU A 15 27.05 7.82 -11.67
C LEU A 15 28.48 8.33 -11.79
N PHE A 16 29.47 7.45 -11.69
CA PHE A 16 30.87 7.85 -11.58
C PHE A 16 31.77 7.23 -12.66
N ASP A 17 31.35 6.22 -13.42
CA ASP A 17 32.20 5.67 -14.47
C ASP A 17 32.18 6.57 -15.72
N LEU A 18 33.27 6.50 -16.49
CA LEU A 18 33.33 7.20 -17.77
C LEU A 18 32.35 6.52 -18.74
N PRO A 19 31.56 7.28 -19.52
CA PRO A 19 30.65 6.73 -20.48
C PRO A 19 31.42 5.97 -21.56
N THR A 20 30.92 4.80 -21.93
CA THR A 20 31.45 3.99 -23.02
C THR A 20 30.50 3.90 -24.21
N ASP A 21 29.25 4.33 -24.04
CA ASP A 21 28.26 4.39 -25.11
C ASP A 21 28.52 5.61 -26.01
N GLU A 22 28.35 5.38 -27.32
CA GLU A 22 28.63 6.38 -28.35
C GLU A 22 27.80 7.65 -28.19
N MET A 23 26.54 7.53 -27.78
CA MET A 23 25.63 8.66 -27.60
C MET A 23 26.08 9.60 -26.48
N ALA A 24 26.52 9.08 -25.35
CA ALA A 24 27.07 9.88 -24.26
C ALA A 24 28.43 10.49 -24.61
N LEU A 25 29.28 9.77 -25.35
CA LEU A 25 30.55 10.30 -25.87
C LEU A 25 30.30 11.49 -26.81
N LEU A 26 29.41 11.36 -27.79
CA LEU A 26 29.05 12.44 -28.71
C LEU A 26 28.47 13.65 -27.96
N ARG A 27 27.63 13.40 -26.95
CA ARG A 27 26.97 14.46 -26.18
C ARG A 27 27.92 15.23 -25.27
N HIS A 28 28.84 14.53 -24.60
CA HIS A 28 29.62 15.11 -23.51
C HIS A 28 31.10 15.31 -23.84
N TYR A 29 31.67 14.50 -24.73
CA TYR A 29 33.12 14.42 -24.98
C TYR A 29 33.54 15.01 -26.32
N THR A 30 32.61 15.60 -27.07
CA THR A 30 32.94 16.38 -28.26
C THR A 30 33.65 17.69 -27.85
N LEU A 31 34.84 17.91 -28.38
CA LEU A 31 35.70 19.07 -28.14
C LEU A 31 35.48 20.09 -29.26
N ASN A 32 35.23 21.35 -28.89
CA ASN A 32 35.14 22.43 -29.86
C ASN A 32 36.54 22.99 -30.20
N ASP A 33 36.60 23.90 -31.17
CA ASP A 33 37.88 24.48 -31.61
C ASP A 33 38.64 25.18 -30.48
N GLU A 34 37.94 25.85 -29.57
CA GLU A 34 38.54 26.50 -28.40
C GLU A 34 39.17 25.48 -27.43
N ASP A 35 38.49 24.35 -27.22
CA ASP A 35 39.00 23.25 -26.39
C ASP A 35 40.28 22.69 -27.01
N ILE A 36 40.25 22.40 -28.31
CA ILE A 36 41.36 21.82 -29.06
C ILE A 36 42.55 22.78 -29.07
N GLU A 37 42.31 24.07 -29.30
CA GLU A 37 43.36 25.10 -29.25
C GLU A 37 44.00 25.12 -27.87
N ASN A 38 43.21 25.18 -26.80
CA ASN A 38 43.73 25.20 -25.42
C ASN A 38 44.57 23.96 -25.07
N ILE A 39 44.10 22.78 -25.48
CA ILE A 39 44.82 21.51 -25.30
C ILE A 39 46.16 21.54 -26.06
N ARG A 40 46.17 22.07 -27.29
CA ARG A 40 47.36 22.16 -28.16
C ARG A 40 48.37 23.22 -27.69
N THR A 41 47.93 24.42 -27.30
CA THR A 41 48.82 25.52 -26.89
C THR A 41 49.74 25.12 -25.75
N ARG A 42 49.29 24.21 -24.87
CA ARG A 42 50.07 23.79 -23.71
C ARG A 42 50.86 22.50 -23.92
N ARG A 43 50.83 21.90 -25.12
CA ARG A 43 51.40 20.56 -25.45
C ARG A 43 51.00 19.49 -24.44
N ARG A 44 49.75 19.55 -23.97
CA ARG A 44 49.22 18.70 -22.89
C ARG A 44 47.95 18.03 -23.41
N THR A 45 48.12 17.16 -24.40
CA THR A 45 47.07 16.30 -24.98
C THR A 45 46.30 15.53 -23.89
N GLU A 46 47.01 15.21 -22.82
CA GLU A 46 46.51 14.58 -21.61
C GLU A 46 45.42 15.38 -20.85
N ASN A 47 45.33 16.71 -21.03
CA ASN A 47 44.28 17.55 -20.45
C ASN A 47 42.89 17.28 -21.03
N ALA A 48 42.83 16.70 -22.22
CA ALA A 48 41.59 16.42 -22.92
C ALA A 48 40.73 15.42 -22.13
N LEU A 49 41.35 14.33 -21.64
CA LEU A 49 40.66 13.32 -20.84
C LEU A 49 40.08 13.90 -19.55
N GLN A 50 40.83 14.78 -18.88
CA GLN A 50 40.35 15.41 -17.65
C GLN A 50 39.28 16.45 -17.90
N LEU A 51 39.33 17.17 -19.03
CA LEU A 51 38.25 18.07 -19.45
C LEU A 51 36.97 17.27 -19.73
N CYS A 52 37.07 16.17 -20.47
CA CYS A 52 35.95 15.25 -20.71
C CYS A 52 35.37 14.73 -19.39
N ALA A 53 36.21 14.24 -18.47
CA ALA A 53 35.77 13.78 -17.15
C ALA A 53 35.10 14.87 -16.30
N PHE A 54 35.44 16.16 -16.51
CA PHE A 54 34.73 17.28 -15.89
C PHE A 54 33.39 17.61 -16.55
N ARG A 55 33.25 17.41 -17.86
CA ARG A 55 31.97 17.58 -18.55
C ARG A 55 30.98 16.50 -18.14
N TYR A 56 31.48 15.27 -18.01
CA TYR A 56 30.73 14.14 -17.50
C TYR A 56 31.71 13.04 -17.08
N PRO A 57 31.61 12.43 -15.89
CA PRO A 57 30.59 12.61 -14.86
C PRO A 57 30.97 13.66 -13.79
N ASP A 58 31.65 14.76 -14.14
CA ASP A 58 31.99 15.87 -13.24
C ASP A 58 33.00 15.55 -12.14
N ARG A 59 33.97 14.67 -12.40
CA ARG A 59 34.95 14.24 -11.39
C ARG A 59 36.39 14.32 -11.87
N LEU A 60 37.29 14.09 -10.91
CA LEU A 60 38.72 13.94 -11.17
C LEU A 60 39.05 12.50 -11.59
N LEU A 61 39.94 12.37 -12.57
CA LEU A 61 40.56 11.09 -12.91
C LEU A 61 41.59 10.72 -11.84
N LYS A 62 41.51 9.50 -11.33
CA LYS A 62 42.43 9.00 -10.29
C LYS A 62 43.80 8.68 -10.88
N ALA A 63 44.82 8.64 -10.01
CA ALA A 63 46.16 8.18 -10.40
C ALA A 63 46.08 6.71 -10.84
N GLY A 64 46.67 6.37 -12.00
CA GLY A 64 46.63 5.02 -12.53
C GLY A 64 45.22 4.51 -12.89
N GLU A 65 44.23 5.39 -13.05
CA GLU A 65 42.89 4.96 -13.49
C GLU A 65 42.93 4.43 -14.92
N VAL A 66 42.34 3.26 -15.14
CA VAL A 66 42.24 2.66 -16.47
C VAL A 66 41.16 3.39 -17.26
N ILE A 67 41.56 4.03 -18.37
CA ILE A 67 40.64 4.72 -19.27
C ILE A 67 40.06 3.71 -20.26
N PRO A 68 38.73 3.58 -20.37
CA PRO A 68 38.11 2.67 -21.33
C PRO A 68 38.53 2.98 -22.78
N GLU A 69 38.75 1.94 -23.57
CA GLU A 69 39.17 2.07 -24.98
C GLU A 69 38.22 2.93 -25.84
N PRO A 70 36.87 2.85 -25.70
CA PRO A 70 35.97 3.74 -26.44
C PRO A 70 36.24 5.22 -26.16
N VAL A 71 36.55 5.58 -24.90
CA VAL A 71 36.85 6.95 -24.47
C VAL A 71 38.17 7.43 -25.07
N SER A 72 39.24 6.64 -24.92
CA SER A 72 40.56 7.02 -25.42
C SER A 72 40.57 7.14 -26.93
N ARG A 73 39.91 6.22 -27.65
CA ARG A 73 39.76 6.28 -29.11
C ARG A 73 39.00 7.52 -29.56
N PHE A 74 37.88 7.82 -28.92
CA PHE A 74 37.03 8.96 -29.28
C PHE A 74 37.73 10.30 -29.06
N VAL A 75 38.43 10.47 -27.94
CA VAL A 75 39.16 11.71 -27.63
C VAL A 75 40.42 11.84 -28.49
N ALA A 76 41.15 10.75 -28.74
CA ALA A 76 42.36 10.78 -29.57
C ALA A 76 42.05 11.14 -31.03
N ALA A 77 40.95 10.61 -31.59
CA ALA A 77 40.51 10.89 -32.94
C ALA A 77 40.28 12.39 -33.19
N GLN A 78 39.67 13.09 -32.23
CA GLN A 78 39.42 14.54 -32.31
C GLN A 78 40.70 15.38 -32.27
N LEU A 79 41.76 14.85 -31.65
CA LEU A 79 43.04 15.55 -31.51
C LEU A 79 44.04 15.19 -32.62
N GLY A 80 43.76 14.16 -33.42
CA GLY A 80 44.67 13.60 -34.42
C GLY A 80 45.79 12.75 -33.81
N LEU A 81 45.51 12.05 -32.70
CA LEU A 81 46.46 11.25 -31.93
C LEU A 81 46.10 9.76 -31.95
N LYS A 82 47.03 8.90 -31.51
CA LYS A 82 46.71 7.51 -31.20
C LYS A 82 46.16 7.41 -29.78
N PRO A 83 45.28 6.42 -29.47
CA PRO A 83 44.77 6.21 -28.12
C PRO A 83 45.90 6.04 -27.08
N ASP A 84 46.99 5.39 -27.46
CA ASP A 84 48.16 5.14 -26.62
C ASP A 84 48.87 6.44 -26.20
N ASP A 85 48.78 7.50 -27.01
CA ASP A 85 49.37 8.80 -26.72
C ASP A 85 48.66 9.52 -25.55
N LEU A 86 47.46 9.05 -25.16
CA LEU A 86 46.69 9.57 -24.03
C LEU A 86 46.92 8.81 -22.70
N LEU A 87 47.51 7.61 -22.75
CA LEU A 87 47.77 6.76 -21.58
C LEU A 87 48.77 7.35 -20.55
N PRO A 88 49.81 8.13 -20.92
CA PRO A 88 50.77 8.69 -19.96
C PRO A 88 50.16 9.63 -18.91
N TYR A 89 48.95 10.16 -19.14
CA TYR A 89 48.25 11.05 -18.20
C TYR A 89 48.09 10.46 -16.80
N ALA A 90 47.89 9.14 -16.71
CA ALA A 90 47.63 8.45 -15.44
C ALA A 90 48.89 8.33 -14.55
N ALA A 91 50.09 8.55 -15.10
CA ALA A 91 51.37 8.18 -14.47
C ALA A 91 52.04 9.30 -13.64
N ARG A 92 51.74 10.60 -13.87
CA ARG A 92 52.44 11.73 -13.20
C ARG A 92 51.49 12.58 -12.36
N GLU A 93 51.74 12.70 -11.05
CA GLU A 93 50.85 13.43 -10.12
C GLU A 93 51.05 14.97 -10.15
N LYS A 94 52.30 15.43 -10.29
CA LYS A 94 52.63 16.88 -10.24
C LYS A 94 52.01 17.67 -11.40
N THR A 95 52.01 17.09 -12.60
CA THR A 95 51.38 17.69 -13.79
C THR A 95 49.87 17.78 -13.66
N ARG A 96 49.20 16.75 -13.11
CA ARG A 96 47.74 16.74 -12.94
C ARG A 96 47.20 17.82 -12.02
N ARG A 97 47.92 18.20 -10.94
CA ARG A 97 47.50 19.30 -10.05
C ARG A 97 47.53 20.66 -10.74
N GLU A 98 48.59 20.93 -11.52
CA GLU A 98 48.68 22.16 -12.33
C GLU A 98 47.61 22.19 -13.42
N HIS A 99 47.34 21.05 -14.05
CA HIS A 99 46.31 20.87 -15.08
C HIS A 99 44.91 21.12 -14.51
N LEU A 100 44.64 20.55 -13.35
CA LEU A 100 43.41 20.76 -12.59
C LEU A 100 43.15 22.24 -12.35
N GLU A 101 44.14 22.98 -11.86
CA GLU A 101 43.97 24.40 -11.56
C GLU A 101 43.72 25.23 -12.82
N ALA A 102 44.42 24.92 -13.92
CA ALA A 102 44.23 25.59 -15.20
C ALA A 102 42.84 25.36 -15.80
N LEU A 103 42.39 24.10 -15.86
CA LEU A 103 41.06 23.74 -16.38
C LEU A 103 39.95 24.37 -15.54
N ARG A 104 40.09 24.37 -14.21
CA ARG A 104 39.13 25.01 -13.31
C ARG A 104 39.01 26.51 -13.53
N LYS A 105 40.13 27.22 -13.68
CA LYS A 105 40.13 28.67 -13.93
C LYS A 105 39.48 29.01 -15.27
N ARG A 106 39.74 28.23 -16.33
CA ARG A 106 39.20 28.49 -17.67
C ARG A 106 37.72 28.17 -17.79
N TYR A 107 37.31 26.98 -17.35
CA TYR A 107 35.94 26.47 -17.57
C TYR A 107 35.00 26.69 -16.37
N GLY A 108 35.46 27.37 -15.32
CA GLY A 108 34.62 27.77 -14.18
C GLY A 108 34.37 26.70 -13.13
N TYR A 109 35.01 25.54 -13.23
CA TYR A 109 34.85 24.43 -12.28
C TYR A 109 35.39 24.75 -10.88
N LYS A 110 34.63 24.37 -9.87
CA LYS A 110 34.91 24.67 -8.46
C LYS A 110 35.09 23.39 -7.66
N MET A 111 36.03 23.37 -6.71
CA MET A 111 36.15 22.23 -5.79
C MET A 111 34.97 22.15 -4.84
N PHE A 112 34.64 20.94 -4.45
CA PHE A 112 33.81 20.64 -3.30
C PHE A 112 34.55 21.00 -1.99
N SER A 113 34.59 22.29 -1.64
CA SER A 113 35.21 22.78 -0.40
C SER A 113 34.56 24.07 0.12
N GLY A 114 34.77 24.37 1.40
CA GLY A 114 34.34 25.61 2.05
C GLY A 114 32.85 25.93 1.86
N LYS A 115 32.55 27.15 1.37
CA LYS A 115 31.19 27.65 1.13
C LYS A 115 30.36 26.75 0.20
N ARG A 116 31.00 26.08 -0.76
CA ARG A 116 30.30 25.24 -1.76
C ARG A 116 29.87 23.91 -1.14
N ALA A 117 30.77 23.27 -0.40
CA ALA A 117 30.43 22.08 0.37
C ALA A 117 29.31 22.38 1.40
N LYS A 118 29.34 23.55 2.06
CA LYS A 118 28.25 23.99 2.95
C LYS A 118 26.91 24.14 2.21
N LYS A 119 26.90 24.76 1.02
CA LYS A 119 25.70 24.88 0.18
C LYS A 119 25.15 23.52 -0.22
N MET A 120 26.02 22.58 -0.61
CA MET A 120 25.59 21.24 -1.00
C MET A 120 25.06 20.42 0.19
N ARG A 121 25.63 20.58 1.39
CA ARG A 121 25.06 20.00 2.62
C ARG A 121 23.67 20.57 2.91
N LYS A 122 23.49 21.89 2.82
CA LYS A 122 22.17 22.52 2.97
C LYS A 122 21.15 21.97 1.97
N TRP A 123 21.56 21.79 0.71
CA TRP A 123 20.71 21.17 -0.31
C TRP A 123 20.33 19.74 0.07
N LEU A 124 21.27 18.93 0.58
CA LEU A 124 20.95 17.59 1.09
C LEU A 124 19.95 17.64 2.24
N ASP A 125 20.14 18.54 3.21
CA ASP A 125 19.23 18.69 4.35
C ASP A 125 17.79 19.05 3.93
N GLU A 126 17.64 19.85 2.86
CA GLU A 126 16.36 20.27 2.29
C GLU A 126 15.66 19.14 1.50
N ASN A 127 16.42 18.20 0.92
CA ASN A 127 15.89 17.17 0.02
C ASN A 127 15.85 15.76 0.64
N ALA A 128 16.59 15.51 1.72
CA ALA A 128 16.71 14.17 2.31
C ALA A 128 15.39 13.66 2.91
N GLU A 129 14.54 14.55 3.43
CA GLU A 129 13.28 14.17 4.07
C GLU A 129 12.31 13.52 3.07
N THR A 130 12.23 14.05 1.85
CA THR A 130 11.32 13.60 0.79
C THR A 130 11.92 12.55 -0.15
N ALA A 131 13.24 12.34 -0.12
CA ALA A 131 13.93 11.45 -1.05
C ALA A 131 13.53 9.98 -0.89
N GLN A 132 12.94 9.40 -1.95
CA GLN A 132 12.62 7.99 -2.05
C GLN A 132 12.80 7.51 -3.51
N PRO A 133 13.62 6.45 -3.77
CA PRO A 133 14.52 5.73 -2.86
C PRO A 133 15.78 6.56 -2.50
N SER A 134 16.62 6.06 -1.57
CA SER A 134 17.85 6.75 -1.13
C SER A 134 18.83 7.07 -2.26
N GLU A 135 18.81 6.29 -3.34
CA GLU A 135 19.56 6.55 -4.57
C GLU A 135 19.17 7.89 -5.21
N ALA A 136 17.88 8.26 -5.18
CA ALA A 136 17.39 9.51 -5.78
C ALA A 136 18.06 10.74 -5.16
N LEU A 137 18.34 10.71 -3.84
CA LEU A 137 19.08 11.79 -3.18
C LEU A 137 20.51 11.92 -3.72
N VAL A 138 21.18 10.79 -3.96
CA VAL A 138 22.55 10.78 -4.50
C VAL A 138 22.55 11.30 -5.94
N ARG A 139 21.61 10.84 -6.77
CA ARG A 139 21.47 11.31 -8.15
C ARG A 139 21.26 12.82 -8.20
N GLY A 140 20.29 13.31 -7.42
CA GLY A 140 20.03 14.74 -7.32
C GLY A 140 21.22 15.53 -6.79
N PHE A 141 21.99 14.97 -5.83
CA PHE A 141 23.21 15.61 -5.35
C PHE A 141 24.27 15.75 -6.45
N VAL A 142 24.45 14.71 -7.26
CA VAL A 142 25.37 14.70 -8.40
C VAL A 142 24.94 15.72 -9.45
N GLU A 143 23.66 15.72 -9.81
CA GLU A 143 23.07 16.66 -10.77
C GLU A 143 23.16 18.12 -10.29
N GLU A 144 22.93 18.35 -8.99
CA GLU A 144 23.01 19.70 -8.42
C GLU A 144 24.47 20.19 -8.31
N CYS A 145 25.42 19.29 -8.08
CA CYS A 145 26.85 19.61 -8.22
C CYS A 145 27.19 20.02 -9.65
N ARG A 146 26.75 19.24 -10.64
CA ARG A 146 26.93 19.52 -12.08
C ARG A 146 26.35 20.88 -12.45
N ARG A 147 25.09 21.15 -12.07
CA ARG A 147 24.40 22.43 -12.33
C ARG A 147 25.15 23.63 -11.76
N ARG A 148 25.85 23.46 -10.64
CA ARG A 148 26.65 24.51 -9.98
C ARG A 148 28.12 24.53 -10.41
N GLN A 149 28.52 23.66 -11.35
CA GLN A 149 29.91 23.43 -11.79
C GLN A 149 30.84 23.09 -10.61
N ILE A 150 30.34 22.29 -9.66
CA ILE A 150 31.11 21.78 -8.53
C ILE A 150 31.63 20.40 -8.91
N ILE A 151 32.95 20.24 -8.90
CA ILE A 151 33.61 18.95 -9.11
C ILE A 151 33.18 18.00 -7.99
N LEU A 152 32.67 16.83 -8.36
CA LEU A 152 32.23 15.80 -7.43
C LEU A 152 33.40 15.38 -6.54
N PRO A 153 33.18 15.29 -5.22
CA PRO A 153 34.15 14.64 -4.35
C PRO A 153 34.16 13.13 -4.64
N GLY A 154 35.15 12.42 -4.10
CA GLY A 154 35.21 10.97 -4.25
C GLY A 154 33.93 10.28 -3.77
N ILE A 155 33.56 9.17 -4.40
CA ILE A 155 32.28 8.47 -4.18
C ILE A 155 31.97 8.22 -2.69
N SER A 156 32.98 7.84 -1.90
CA SER A 156 32.82 7.60 -0.46
C SER A 156 32.44 8.86 0.32
N VAL A 157 32.87 10.04 -0.14
CA VAL A 157 32.48 11.33 0.46
C VAL A 157 31.04 11.68 0.10
N VAL A 158 30.63 11.41 -1.14
CA VAL A 158 29.24 11.59 -1.59
C VAL A 158 28.31 10.68 -0.79
N GLU A 159 28.60 9.38 -0.73
CA GLU A 159 27.81 8.40 0.01
C GLU A 159 27.73 8.76 1.49
N ARG A 160 28.83 9.19 2.11
CA ARG A 160 28.84 9.63 3.50
C ARG A 160 27.92 10.84 3.72
N HIS A 161 28.06 11.89 2.91
CA HIS A 161 27.21 13.08 3.07
C HIS A 161 25.73 12.78 2.85
N CYS A 162 25.39 11.93 1.87
CA CYS A 162 24.01 11.52 1.66
C CYS A 162 23.49 10.66 2.83
N ALA A 163 24.30 9.74 3.34
CA ALA A 163 23.94 8.93 4.51
C ALA A 163 23.72 9.80 5.76
N ASP A 164 24.62 10.75 6.02
CA ASP A 164 24.51 11.67 7.15
C ASP A 164 23.23 12.53 7.05
N ALA A 165 22.91 13.03 5.86
CA ALA A 165 21.69 13.81 5.62
C ALA A 165 20.42 12.97 5.79
N LEU A 166 20.43 11.71 5.34
CA LEU A 166 19.30 10.79 5.55
C LEU A 166 19.08 10.49 7.05
N VAL A 167 20.15 10.29 7.82
CA VAL A 167 20.08 10.10 9.27
C VAL A 167 19.58 11.37 9.97
N ALA A 168 20.06 12.55 9.56
CA ALA A 168 19.60 13.82 10.09
C ALA A 168 18.10 14.06 9.79
N ALA A 169 17.65 13.71 8.59
CA ALA A 169 16.24 13.78 8.21
C ALA A 169 15.37 12.82 9.03
N GLU A 170 15.81 11.58 9.25
CA GLU A 170 15.11 10.61 10.12
C GLU A 170 14.94 11.19 11.54
N ARG A 171 16.03 11.69 12.14
CA ARG A 171 15.98 12.33 13.47
C ARG A 171 15.07 13.55 13.53
N LYS A 172 15.04 14.36 12.47
CA LYS A 172 14.17 15.55 12.38
C LYS A 172 12.70 15.15 12.32
N VAL A 173 12.36 14.08 11.59
CA VAL A 173 11.00 13.51 11.56
C VAL A 173 10.61 12.97 12.94
N GLU A 174 11.49 12.18 13.56
CA GLU A 174 11.28 11.63 14.90
C GLU A 174 11.02 12.74 15.93
N ALA A 175 11.87 13.77 15.95
CA ALA A 175 11.73 14.92 16.85
C ALA A 175 10.46 15.72 16.57
N ARG A 176 10.04 15.89 15.31
CA ARG A 176 8.80 16.59 14.95
C ARG A 176 7.57 15.87 15.50
N ILE A 177 7.51 14.54 15.34
CA ILE A 177 6.43 13.73 15.90
C ILE A 177 6.47 13.80 17.43
N ALA A 178 7.63 13.58 18.05
CA ALA A 178 7.78 13.61 19.50
C ALA A 178 7.40 14.96 20.12
N ALA A 179 7.71 16.08 19.45
CA ALA A 179 7.36 17.43 19.89
C ALA A 179 5.85 17.68 19.94
N ARG A 180 5.05 17.00 19.12
CA ARG A 180 3.59 17.10 19.12
C ARG A 180 2.92 16.22 20.18
N LEU A 181 3.67 15.32 20.82
CA LEU A 181 3.18 14.47 21.89
C LEU A 181 3.27 15.18 23.25
N GLY A 182 2.12 15.47 23.86
CA GLY A 182 2.07 15.97 25.24
C GLY A 182 2.49 14.92 26.27
N ALA A 183 2.78 15.33 27.50
CA ALA A 183 3.30 14.43 28.55
C ALA A 183 2.39 13.21 28.81
N LYS A 184 1.06 13.41 28.81
CA LYS A 184 0.08 12.32 28.97
C LYS A 184 0.15 11.30 27.82
N MET A 185 0.23 11.77 26.57
CA MET A 185 0.33 10.90 25.40
C MET A 185 1.63 10.11 25.41
N ARG A 186 2.75 10.73 25.78
CA ARG A 186 4.04 10.05 25.92
C ARG A 186 3.97 8.93 26.95
N ALA A 187 3.39 9.20 28.12
CA ALA A 187 3.21 8.20 29.17
C ALA A 187 2.31 7.04 28.72
N GLN A 188 1.21 7.31 28.01
CA GLN A 188 0.34 6.27 27.45
C GLN A 188 1.06 5.42 26.40
N LEU A 189 1.88 6.02 25.53
CA LEU A 189 2.66 5.27 24.54
C LEU A 189 3.73 4.40 25.21
N ASP A 190 4.46 4.92 26.19
CA ASP A 190 5.45 4.15 26.93
C ASP A 190 4.78 3.00 27.73
N SER A 191 3.56 3.19 28.25
CA SER A 191 2.84 2.12 28.96
C SER A 191 2.47 0.94 28.05
N LEU A 192 2.35 1.15 26.73
CA LEU A 192 2.15 0.06 25.76
C LEU A 192 3.29 -0.97 25.78
N LEU A 193 4.49 -0.54 26.15
CA LEU A 193 5.64 -1.42 26.27
C LEU A 193 5.76 -2.05 27.65
N ALA A 194 5.17 -1.47 28.69
CA ALA A 194 5.30 -1.91 30.08
C ALA A 194 4.18 -2.88 30.51
N GLU A 195 2.94 -2.59 30.10
CA GLU A 195 1.77 -3.38 30.48
C GLU A 195 1.64 -4.65 29.64
N GLU A 196 1.27 -5.75 30.29
CA GLU A 196 1.01 -7.03 29.65
C GLU A 196 -0.50 -7.31 29.53
N VAL A 197 -0.87 -8.00 28.46
CA VAL A 197 -2.19 -8.59 28.24
C VAL A 197 -2.10 -10.06 28.60
N ASP A 198 -2.98 -10.50 29.50
CA ASP A 198 -3.07 -11.88 30.01
C ASP A 198 -1.74 -12.43 30.56
N GLY A 199 -0.81 -11.55 30.98
CA GLY A 199 0.51 -11.90 31.50
C GLY A 199 1.43 -12.59 30.50
N ARG A 200 1.22 -12.40 29.19
CA ARG A 200 1.96 -13.12 28.14
C ARG A 200 2.66 -12.22 27.14
N VAL A 201 2.00 -11.14 26.72
CA VAL A 201 2.50 -10.25 25.66
C VAL A 201 2.26 -8.81 26.08
N SER A 202 3.14 -7.90 25.70
CA SER A 202 2.88 -6.47 25.94
C SER A 202 1.66 -5.99 25.18
N ARG A 203 1.06 -4.89 25.65
CA ARG A 203 -0.02 -4.18 24.95
C ARG A 203 0.36 -3.84 23.51
N PHE A 204 1.60 -3.41 23.26
CA PHE A 204 2.09 -3.12 21.91
C PHE A 204 2.07 -4.35 20.99
N ILE A 205 2.51 -5.52 21.48
CA ILE A 205 2.51 -6.75 20.69
C ILE A 205 1.09 -7.27 20.46
N TRP A 206 0.22 -7.16 21.47
CA TRP A 206 -1.20 -7.50 21.34
C TRP A 206 -1.92 -6.64 20.29
N LEU A 207 -1.61 -5.35 20.23
CA LEU A 207 -2.13 -4.41 19.21
C LEU A 207 -1.63 -4.72 17.81
N ARG A 208 -0.42 -5.27 17.67
CA ARG A 208 0.13 -5.71 16.38
C ARG A 208 -0.54 -6.98 15.83
N GLN A 209 -1.07 -7.81 16.72
CA GLN A 209 -1.63 -9.12 16.37
C GLN A 209 -3.13 -8.99 16.05
N PHE A 210 -3.44 -8.61 14.80
CA PHE A 210 -4.79 -8.63 14.27
C PHE A 210 -4.81 -9.23 12.86
N GLU A 211 -5.86 -9.98 12.58
CA GLU A 211 -6.12 -10.61 11.29
C GLU A 211 -7.62 -10.55 11.03
N VAL A 212 -8.00 -10.62 9.76
CA VAL A 212 -9.41 -10.60 9.36
C VAL A 212 -10.09 -11.88 9.84
N GLY A 213 -11.11 -11.71 10.67
CA GLY A 213 -11.85 -12.79 11.29
C GLY A 213 -12.88 -13.45 10.38
N LYS A 214 -13.63 -14.40 10.96
CA LYS A 214 -14.75 -15.07 10.29
C LYS A 214 -16.03 -15.17 11.13
N ASN A 215 -16.00 -14.77 12.40
CA ASN A 215 -17.11 -14.93 13.33
C ASN A 215 -17.25 -13.74 14.31
N SER A 216 -18.34 -13.76 15.09
CA SER A 216 -18.65 -12.70 16.06
C SER A 216 -17.63 -12.59 17.20
N ALA A 217 -16.88 -13.64 17.53
CA ALA A 217 -15.82 -13.56 18.55
C ALA A 217 -14.58 -12.85 18.01
N ASP A 218 -14.19 -13.13 16.75
CA ASP A 218 -13.05 -12.49 16.11
C ASP A 218 -13.26 -10.98 15.98
N ILE A 219 -14.43 -10.55 15.49
CA ILE A 219 -14.73 -9.11 15.37
C ILE A 219 -14.76 -8.41 16.74
N ASN A 220 -15.28 -9.06 17.80
CA ASN A 220 -15.23 -8.49 19.14
C ASN A 220 -13.79 -8.31 19.64
N ARG A 221 -12.88 -9.27 19.37
CA ARG A 221 -11.44 -9.11 19.69
C ARG A 221 -10.80 -7.95 18.94
N GLN A 222 -11.23 -7.66 17.71
CA GLN A 222 -10.75 -6.49 16.96
C GLN A 222 -11.35 -5.17 17.49
N LEU A 223 -12.63 -5.19 17.88
CA LEU A 223 -13.27 -4.05 18.55
C LEU A 223 -12.59 -3.73 19.89
N ASP A 224 -12.19 -4.74 20.66
CA ASP A 224 -11.44 -4.52 21.91
C ASP A 224 -10.12 -3.75 21.66
N ARG A 225 -9.42 -4.06 20.56
CA ARG A 225 -8.19 -3.34 20.15
C ARG A 225 -8.50 -1.93 19.68
N LEU A 226 -9.51 -1.77 18.82
CA LEU A 226 -9.90 -0.48 18.28
C LEU A 226 -10.34 0.48 19.40
N GLU A 227 -11.21 0.02 20.30
CA GLU A 227 -11.66 0.78 21.46
C GLU A 227 -10.48 1.14 22.39
N PHE A 228 -9.50 0.23 22.56
CA PHE A 228 -8.29 0.54 23.31
C PHE A 228 -7.49 1.67 22.65
N LEU A 229 -7.26 1.61 21.34
CA LEU A 229 -6.55 2.67 20.59
C LEU A 229 -7.29 4.01 20.66
N GLN A 230 -8.61 3.99 20.56
CA GLN A 230 -9.46 5.19 20.69
C GLN A 230 -9.35 5.83 22.07
N ARG A 231 -9.17 5.05 23.14
CA ARG A 231 -8.94 5.58 24.51
C ARG A 231 -7.57 6.22 24.68
N ILE A 232 -6.56 5.83 23.91
CA ILE A 232 -5.28 6.56 23.83
C ILE A 232 -5.52 7.97 23.28
N ALA A 233 -6.55 8.14 22.44
CA ALA A 233 -6.99 9.42 21.87
C ALA A 233 -5.84 10.16 21.18
N LEU A 234 -5.06 9.42 20.40
CA LEU A 234 -3.93 9.96 19.65
C LEU A 234 -4.42 10.53 18.31
N PRO A 235 -4.40 11.85 18.10
CA PRO A 235 -4.98 12.43 16.90
C PRO A 235 -4.08 12.15 15.68
N PRO A 236 -4.64 11.84 14.49
CA PRO A 236 -3.86 11.64 13.27
C PRO A 236 -2.95 12.83 12.92
N ALA A 237 -3.37 14.05 13.33
CA ALA A 237 -2.65 15.31 13.12
C ALA A 237 -1.21 15.34 13.68
N ILE A 238 -0.85 14.42 14.60
CA ILE A 238 0.55 14.31 15.04
C ILE A 238 1.50 13.95 13.89
N LEU A 239 0.98 13.34 12.81
CA LEU A 239 1.74 12.93 11.63
C LEU A 239 1.66 13.95 10.49
N ASP A 240 0.99 15.09 10.67
CA ASP A 240 0.89 16.12 9.63
C ASP A 240 2.27 16.61 9.17
N ASP A 241 2.44 17.00 7.92
CA ASP A 241 3.73 17.42 7.35
C ASP A 241 4.83 16.34 7.39
N VAL A 242 4.53 15.08 7.74
CA VAL A 242 5.49 13.97 7.64
C VAL A 242 5.21 13.22 6.33
N PRO A 243 6.22 13.02 5.46
CA PRO A 243 6.02 12.27 4.23
C PRO A 243 5.50 10.85 4.50
N ALA A 244 4.50 10.39 3.74
CA ALA A 244 3.85 9.10 3.94
C ALA A 244 4.84 7.91 3.98
N HIS A 245 5.89 7.94 3.15
CA HIS A 245 6.90 6.89 3.16
C HIS A 245 7.73 6.81 4.45
N ARG A 246 7.89 7.94 5.18
CA ARG A 246 8.55 7.98 6.48
C ARG A 246 7.66 7.39 7.56
N ILE A 247 6.36 7.70 7.53
CA ILE A 247 5.36 7.07 8.40
C ILE A 247 5.36 5.55 8.19
N ALA A 248 5.28 5.10 6.94
CA ALA A 248 5.34 3.69 6.60
C ALA A 248 6.66 3.02 7.03
N GLN A 249 7.79 3.72 6.95
CA GLN A 249 9.07 3.24 7.43
C GLN A 249 9.08 3.06 8.96
N LEU A 250 8.58 4.05 9.72
CA LEU A 250 8.47 3.99 11.18
C LEU A 250 7.55 2.84 11.62
N ARG A 251 6.39 2.69 10.95
CA ARG A 251 5.47 1.55 11.19
C ARG A 251 6.18 0.21 10.98
N ARG A 252 6.87 0.03 9.85
CA ARG A 252 7.62 -1.20 9.55
C ARG A 252 8.74 -1.47 10.57
N GLN A 253 9.33 -0.42 11.15
CA GLN A 253 10.30 -0.59 12.25
C GLN A 253 9.59 -1.13 13.50
N GLY A 254 8.46 -0.55 13.90
CA GLY A 254 7.67 -1.04 15.04
C GLY A 254 7.17 -2.48 14.86
N GLU A 255 6.85 -2.88 13.63
CA GLU A 255 6.48 -4.26 13.32
C GLU A 255 7.63 -5.26 13.43
N ARG A 256 8.87 -4.81 13.26
CA ARG A 256 10.08 -5.65 13.35
C ARG A 256 10.63 -5.76 14.76
N TYR A 257 10.56 -4.69 15.52
CA TYR A 257 11.09 -4.70 16.89
C TYR A 257 10.18 -5.53 17.82
N PHE A 258 10.81 -6.22 18.77
CA PHE A 258 10.16 -6.71 19.98
C PHE A 258 10.21 -5.61 21.05
N THR A 259 9.48 -5.80 22.15
CA THR A 259 9.36 -4.83 23.24
C THR A 259 10.70 -4.37 23.79
N ASP A 260 11.62 -5.31 24.03
CA ASP A 260 12.93 -5.00 24.61
C ASP A 260 13.78 -4.19 23.62
N GLY A 261 13.71 -4.54 22.32
CA GLY A 261 14.35 -3.78 21.26
C GLY A 261 13.79 -2.35 21.10
N LEU A 262 12.54 -2.08 21.46
CA LEU A 262 11.99 -0.72 21.50
C LEU A 262 12.40 0.04 22.76
N ARG A 263 12.49 -0.62 23.92
CA ARG A 263 12.90 -0.01 25.19
C ARG A 263 14.33 0.53 25.13
N ASP A 264 15.21 -0.14 24.40
CA ASP A 264 16.62 0.24 24.24
C ASP A 264 16.87 1.42 23.28
N ILE A 265 15.83 1.92 22.59
CA ILE A 265 15.94 3.03 21.64
C ILE A 265 15.79 4.37 22.37
N THR A 266 16.48 5.40 21.85
CA THR A 266 16.35 6.81 22.30
C THR A 266 14.89 7.25 22.36
N SER A 267 14.54 8.08 23.35
CA SER A 267 13.15 8.46 23.66
C SER A 267 12.35 8.92 22.44
N ASP A 268 12.88 9.84 21.64
CA ASP A 268 12.11 10.50 20.57
C ASP A 268 11.83 9.53 19.42
N ARG A 269 12.82 8.73 19.05
CA ARG A 269 12.67 7.67 18.05
C ARG A 269 11.67 6.62 18.49
N ARG A 270 11.76 6.16 19.75
CA ARG A 270 10.81 5.19 20.33
C ARG A 270 9.39 5.74 20.26
N LEU A 271 9.18 6.98 20.73
CA LEU A 271 7.89 7.64 20.70
C LEU A 271 7.36 7.82 19.28
N ALA A 272 8.19 8.21 18.32
CA ALA A 272 7.80 8.36 16.93
C ALA A 272 7.33 7.03 16.31
N ILE A 273 8.07 5.94 16.57
CA ILE A 273 7.68 4.59 16.12
C ILE A 273 6.32 4.19 16.73
N LEU A 274 6.18 4.31 18.06
CA LEU A 274 4.94 3.95 18.76
C LEU A 274 3.75 4.76 18.26
N ALA A 275 3.93 6.07 18.12
CA ALA A 275 2.91 6.99 17.64
C ALA A 275 2.48 6.66 16.20
N SER A 276 3.43 6.45 15.28
CA SER A 276 3.12 6.04 13.91
C SER A 276 2.39 4.69 13.86
N CYS A 277 2.81 3.71 14.66
CA CYS A 277 2.12 2.42 14.77
C CYS A 277 0.69 2.57 15.28
N VAL A 278 0.46 3.33 16.36
CA VAL A 278 -0.88 3.51 16.96
C VAL A 278 -1.84 4.16 15.97
N VAL A 279 -1.41 5.23 15.27
CA VAL A 279 -2.26 5.91 14.28
C VAL A 279 -2.58 4.98 13.10
N GLU A 280 -1.57 4.33 12.51
CA GLU A 280 -1.75 3.45 11.36
C GLU A 280 -2.55 2.19 11.70
N TRP A 281 -2.29 1.57 12.86
CA TRP A 281 -3.04 0.40 13.31
C TRP A 281 -4.48 0.73 13.67
N SER A 282 -4.78 1.94 14.14
CA SER A 282 -6.17 2.35 14.36
C SER A 282 -6.98 2.31 13.06
N ALA A 283 -6.43 2.85 11.97
CA ALA A 283 -7.05 2.77 10.65
C ALA A 283 -7.12 1.32 10.14
N THR A 284 -6.02 0.58 10.20
CA THR A 284 -5.95 -0.80 9.68
C THR A 284 -6.87 -1.76 10.44
N ILE A 285 -7.02 -1.59 11.76
CA ILE A 285 -7.94 -2.40 12.57
C ILE A 285 -9.39 -2.03 12.27
N ALA A 286 -9.70 -0.74 12.04
CA ALA A 286 -11.03 -0.34 11.60
C ALA A 286 -11.39 -1.00 10.25
N ASP A 287 -10.47 -1.00 9.28
CA ASP A 287 -10.65 -1.71 8.00
C ASP A 287 -10.83 -3.21 8.23
N THR A 288 -10.04 -3.82 9.12
CA THR A 288 -10.14 -5.24 9.47
C THR A 288 -11.50 -5.58 10.10
N VAL A 289 -12.07 -4.68 10.92
CA VAL A 289 -13.41 -4.82 11.49
C VAL A 289 -14.47 -4.82 10.38
N VAL A 290 -14.38 -3.88 9.44
CA VAL A 290 -15.30 -3.81 8.29
C VAL A 290 -15.17 -5.07 7.42
N GLU A 291 -13.96 -5.50 7.08
CA GLU A 291 -13.77 -6.72 6.27
C GLU A 291 -14.26 -7.97 7.00
N THR A 292 -14.08 -8.04 8.32
CA THR A 292 -14.62 -9.15 9.14
C THR A 292 -16.14 -9.13 9.13
N HIS A 293 -16.76 -7.95 9.23
CA HIS A 293 -18.21 -7.80 9.11
C HIS A 293 -18.71 -8.30 7.75
N ASP A 294 -18.08 -7.87 6.66
CA ASP A 294 -18.43 -8.28 5.30
C ASP A 294 -18.33 -9.81 5.11
N ARG A 295 -17.29 -10.45 5.68
CA ARG A 295 -17.17 -11.92 5.66
C ARG A 295 -18.30 -12.61 6.43
N ILE A 296 -18.70 -12.06 7.57
CA ILE A 296 -19.83 -12.59 8.36
C ILE A 296 -21.14 -12.44 7.57
N VAL A 297 -21.40 -11.26 6.99
CA VAL A 297 -22.57 -10.99 6.14
C VAL A 297 -22.60 -11.94 4.96
N GLY A 298 -21.49 -12.07 4.22
CA GLY A 298 -21.38 -12.97 3.08
C GLY A 298 -21.52 -14.45 3.45
N SER A 299 -21.13 -14.86 4.66
CA SER A 299 -21.37 -16.21 5.17
C SER A 299 -22.86 -16.45 5.43
N ILE A 300 -23.54 -15.52 6.10
CA ILE A 300 -24.98 -15.60 6.39
C ILE A 300 -25.79 -15.60 5.08
N TRP A 301 -25.45 -14.76 4.11
CA TRP A 301 -26.14 -14.73 2.82
C TRP A 301 -26.00 -16.04 2.05
N ARG A 302 -24.80 -16.65 2.06
CA ARG A 302 -24.59 -17.97 1.44
C ARG A 302 -25.37 -19.07 2.12
N GLU A 303 -25.44 -19.05 3.45
CA GLU A 303 -26.23 -20.00 4.26
C GLU A 303 -27.73 -19.85 3.95
N ALA A 304 -28.25 -18.63 3.99
CA ALA A 304 -29.64 -18.29 3.65
C ALA A 304 -29.99 -18.70 2.21
N LYS A 305 -29.13 -18.39 1.24
CA LYS A 305 -29.31 -18.78 -0.16
C LYS A 305 -29.32 -20.30 -0.31
N LYS A 306 -28.42 -21.02 0.36
CA LYS A 306 -28.40 -22.49 0.31
C LYS A 306 -29.72 -23.09 0.82
N ILE A 307 -30.23 -22.60 1.95
CA ILE A 307 -31.52 -23.04 2.50
C ILE A 307 -32.66 -22.75 1.51
N CYS A 308 -32.70 -21.55 0.95
CA CYS A 308 -33.70 -21.15 -0.05
C CYS A 308 -33.64 -22.05 -1.30
N ASP A 309 -32.45 -22.24 -1.87
CA ASP A 309 -32.24 -23.06 -3.06
C ASP A 309 -32.65 -24.53 -2.79
N THR A 310 -32.35 -25.07 -1.60
CA THR A 310 -32.82 -26.41 -1.18
C THR A 310 -34.35 -26.48 -1.08
N ARG A 311 -35.00 -25.50 -0.46
CA ARG A 311 -36.47 -25.44 -0.34
C ARG A 311 -37.17 -25.31 -1.69
N VAL A 312 -36.59 -24.51 -2.61
CA VAL A 312 -37.11 -24.38 -3.98
C VAL A 312 -36.96 -25.70 -4.73
N ALA A 313 -35.83 -26.40 -4.59
CA ALA A 313 -35.64 -27.71 -5.21
C ALA A 313 -36.60 -28.77 -4.65
N GLU A 314 -36.80 -28.83 -3.33
CA GLU A 314 -37.79 -29.69 -2.68
C GLU A 314 -39.20 -29.42 -3.23
N ALA A 315 -39.63 -28.14 -3.28
CA ALA A 315 -40.93 -27.75 -3.80
C ALA A 315 -41.09 -28.08 -5.29
N GLN A 316 -40.05 -27.87 -6.11
CA GLN A 316 -40.07 -28.25 -7.53
C GLN A 316 -40.24 -29.76 -7.72
N SER A 317 -39.56 -30.57 -6.90
CA SER A 317 -39.70 -32.03 -6.91
C SER A 317 -41.13 -32.45 -6.53
N GLU A 318 -41.71 -31.83 -5.50
CA GLU A 318 -43.07 -32.11 -5.05
C GLU A 318 -44.12 -31.72 -6.10
N ILE A 319 -43.94 -30.57 -6.76
CA ILE A 319 -44.78 -30.15 -7.90
C ILE A 319 -44.66 -31.15 -9.06
N ALA A 320 -43.45 -31.60 -9.40
CA ALA A 320 -43.24 -32.55 -10.48
C ALA A 320 -43.95 -33.89 -10.21
N VAL A 321 -43.87 -34.40 -8.98
CA VAL A 321 -44.61 -35.60 -8.54
C VAL A 321 -46.11 -35.37 -8.62
N THR A 322 -46.59 -34.21 -8.17
CA THR A 322 -48.03 -33.87 -8.20
C THR A 322 -48.57 -33.79 -9.62
N LEU A 323 -47.84 -33.12 -10.53
CA LEU A 323 -48.21 -33.03 -11.95
C LEU A 323 -48.17 -34.40 -12.64
N ALA A 324 -47.19 -35.25 -12.33
CA ALA A 324 -47.12 -36.60 -12.85
C ALA A 324 -48.30 -37.47 -12.37
N GLY A 325 -48.69 -37.35 -11.10
CA GLY A 325 -49.86 -38.02 -10.52
C GLY A 325 -51.16 -37.59 -11.20
N LEU A 326 -51.38 -36.29 -11.35
CA LEU A 326 -52.55 -35.74 -12.06
C LEU A 326 -52.57 -36.12 -13.54
N GLY A 327 -51.41 -36.12 -14.21
CA GLY A 327 -51.29 -36.57 -15.61
C GLY A 327 -51.61 -38.06 -15.78
N THR A 328 -51.17 -38.89 -14.83
CA THR A 328 -51.49 -40.33 -14.81
C THR A 328 -52.99 -40.55 -14.65
N LEU A 329 -53.63 -39.88 -13.67
CA LEU A 329 -55.07 -39.92 -13.48
C LEU A 329 -55.83 -39.47 -14.74
N GLY A 330 -55.43 -38.34 -15.33
CA GLY A 330 -56.01 -37.83 -16.57
C GLY A 330 -55.90 -38.82 -17.73
N THR A 331 -54.76 -39.50 -17.86
CA THR A 331 -54.57 -40.54 -18.88
C THR A 331 -55.49 -41.75 -18.65
N THR A 332 -55.60 -42.24 -17.42
CA THR A 332 -56.51 -43.34 -17.07
C THR A 332 -57.97 -42.99 -17.36
N LEU A 333 -58.40 -41.76 -17.01
CA LEU A 333 -59.74 -41.26 -17.31
C LEU A 333 -59.99 -41.16 -18.83
N LEU A 334 -58.99 -40.70 -19.59
CA LEU A 334 -59.10 -40.62 -21.05
C LEU A 334 -59.17 -42.01 -21.72
N LEU A 335 -58.45 -43.01 -21.18
CA LEU A 335 -58.50 -44.40 -21.66
C LEU A 335 -59.83 -45.08 -21.34
N ALA A 336 -60.44 -44.76 -20.19
CA ALA A 336 -61.74 -45.27 -19.79
C ALA A 336 -62.92 -44.60 -20.52
N LYS A 337 -62.67 -43.56 -21.34
CA LYS A 337 -63.70 -42.76 -21.99
C LYS A 337 -64.59 -43.61 -22.90
N GLY A 338 -65.87 -43.71 -22.54
CA GLY A 338 -66.88 -44.49 -23.27
C GLY A 338 -67.31 -45.80 -22.60
N ASP A 339 -66.70 -46.14 -21.46
CA ASP A 339 -67.10 -47.26 -20.58
C ASP A 339 -67.38 -46.72 -19.17
N ASP A 340 -68.66 -46.59 -18.82
CA ASP A 340 -69.10 -46.03 -17.54
C ASP A 340 -68.59 -46.84 -16.33
N ALA A 341 -68.40 -48.15 -16.47
CA ALA A 341 -67.87 -48.99 -15.40
C ALA A 341 -66.36 -48.79 -15.23
N ALA A 342 -65.62 -48.64 -16.32
CA ALA A 342 -64.18 -48.33 -16.29
C ALA A 342 -63.90 -46.91 -15.76
N VAL A 343 -64.74 -45.93 -16.09
CA VAL A 343 -64.63 -44.55 -15.58
C VAL A 343 -64.85 -44.53 -14.06
N ALA A 344 -65.84 -45.30 -13.56
CA ALA A 344 -66.12 -45.39 -12.13
C ALA A 344 -64.93 -45.95 -11.32
N GLY A 345 -64.13 -46.85 -11.90
CA GLY A 345 -62.94 -47.43 -11.27
C GLY A 345 -61.61 -46.70 -11.55
N ALA A 346 -61.59 -45.68 -12.40
CA ALA A 346 -60.35 -45.06 -12.88
C ALA A 346 -59.54 -44.33 -11.80
N VAL A 347 -60.21 -43.75 -10.80
CA VAL A 347 -59.56 -43.10 -9.66
C VAL A 347 -58.88 -44.15 -8.78
N ASP A 348 -59.58 -45.23 -8.46
CA ASP A 348 -59.04 -46.35 -7.67
C ASP A 348 -57.90 -47.08 -8.39
N ALA A 349 -57.98 -47.24 -9.71
CA ALA A 349 -56.95 -47.87 -10.53
C ALA A 349 -55.69 -47.02 -10.73
N SER A 350 -55.72 -45.71 -10.43
CA SER A 350 -54.59 -44.80 -10.60
C SER A 350 -53.88 -44.46 -9.29
N CYS A 351 -54.50 -43.64 -8.45
CA CYS A 351 -53.92 -43.13 -7.20
C CYS A 351 -54.82 -43.35 -5.97
N GLY A 352 -56.04 -43.84 -6.16
CA GLY A 352 -57.05 -43.95 -5.12
C GLY A 352 -57.63 -42.60 -4.70
N TRP A 353 -58.83 -42.60 -4.11
CA TRP A 353 -59.48 -41.37 -3.64
C TRP A 353 -58.66 -40.59 -2.61
N GLY A 354 -57.96 -41.28 -1.70
CA GLY A 354 -57.05 -40.64 -0.73
C GLY A 354 -55.79 -40.05 -1.37
N GLY A 355 -55.27 -40.67 -2.44
CA GLY A 355 -54.14 -40.12 -3.20
C GLY A 355 -54.56 -38.92 -4.05
N LEU A 356 -55.77 -38.94 -4.61
CA LEU A 356 -56.35 -37.80 -5.31
C LEU A 356 -56.58 -36.60 -4.40
N GLU A 357 -57.12 -36.81 -3.20
CA GLU A 357 -57.30 -35.75 -2.19
C GLU A 357 -55.95 -35.10 -1.81
N HIS A 358 -54.91 -35.93 -1.61
CA HIS A 358 -53.55 -35.43 -1.38
C HIS A 358 -53.00 -34.65 -2.57
N LEU A 359 -53.14 -35.15 -3.81
CA LEU A 359 -52.67 -34.46 -5.01
C LEU A 359 -53.37 -33.11 -5.22
N VAL A 360 -54.68 -33.02 -4.98
CA VAL A 360 -55.45 -31.77 -5.07
C VAL A 360 -55.00 -30.79 -3.99
N THR A 361 -54.85 -31.26 -2.75
CA THR A 361 -54.39 -30.42 -1.62
C THR A 361 -52.98 -29.88 -1.87
N THR A 362 -52.06 -30.72 -2.34
CA THR A 362 -50.68 -30.31 -2.66
C THR A 362 -50.62 -29.39 -3.87
N ALA A 363 -51.52 -29.54 -4.86
CA ALA A 363 -51.61 -28.67 -6.04
C ALA A 363 -52.10 -27.24 -5.73
N GLU A 364 -52.77 -27.01 -4.60
CA GLU A 364 -53.22 -25.68 -4.16
C GLU A 364 -52.14 -24.87 -3.40
N VAL A 365 -51.13 -25.54 -2.84
CA VAL A 365 -50.03 -24.95 -2.04
C VAL A 365 -48.89 -24.27 -2.82
N PRO A 366 -48.56 -24.57 -4.10
CA PRO A 366 -47.22 -24.34 -4.65
C PRO A 366 -46.88 -22.87 -4.99
N GLY A 367 -47.86 -21.95 -4.94
CA GLY A 367 -47.64 -20.55 -5.31
C GLY A 367 -46.74 -19.75 -4.34
N LYS A 368 -46.64 -20.16 -3.07
CA LYS A 368 -45.93 -19.39 -2.02
C LYS A 368 -44.45 -19.78 -1.85
N THR A 369 -44.10 -21.06 -2.01
CA THR A 369 -42.75 -21.58 -1.75
C THR A 369 -41.77 -21.33 -2.91
N VAL A 370 -42.26 -21.32 -4.15
CA VAL A 370 -41.44 -21.06 -5.36
C VAL A 370 -40.99 -19.59 -5.46
N LYS A 371 -41.66 -18.67 -4.73
CA LYS A 371 -41.31 -17.24 -4.64
C LYS A 371 -40.54 -16.86 -3.37
N ALA A 372 -40.10 -17.83 -2.57
CA ALA A 372 -39.40 -17.53 -1.32
C ALA A 372 -38.14 -16.69 -1.59
N ASP A 373 -38.07 -15.51 -0.97
CA ASP A 373 -36.91 -14.62 -1.04
C ASP A 373 -35.84 -15.12 -0.06
N ALA A 374 -34.58 -15.20 -0.52
CA ALA A 374 -33.43 -15.52 0.32
C ALA A 374 -33.34 -14.58 1.53
N LEU A 375 -33.85 -13.36 1.42
CA LEU A 375 -33.91 -12.38 2.49
C LEU A 375 -34.70 -12.87 3.73
N ALA A 376 -35.73 -13.71 3.54
CA ALA A 376 -36.51 -14.27 4.65
C ALA A 376 -35.67 -15.20 5.56
N TYR A 377 -34.60 -15.79 5.02
CA TYR A 377 -33.70 -16.67 5.76
C TYR A 377 -32.51 -15.92 6.37
N VAL A 378 -32.27 -14.65 5.97
CA VAL A 378 -31.21 -13.80 6.56
C VAL A 378 -31.53 -13.42 8.01
N GLU A 379 -32.81 -13.32 8.37
CA GLU A 379 -33.24 -13.08 9.76
C GLU A 379 -32.69 -14.12 10.73
N GLN A 380 -32.46 -15.36 10.28
CA GLN A 380 -31.85 -16.41 11.09
C GLN A 380 -30.42 -16.06 11.53
N GLY A 381 -29.70 -15.24 10.74
CA GLY A 381 -28.37 -14.75 11.07
C GLY A 381 -28.34 -13.52 12.00
N TYR A 382 -29.49 -12.91 12.29
CA TYR A 382 -29.60 -11.67 13.09
C TYR A 382 -28.93 -11.78 14.47
N HIS A 383 -29.06 -12.94 15.12
CA HIS A 383 -28.45 -13.21 16.43
C HIS A 383 -26.92 -12.99 16.40
N ARG A 384 -26.24 -13.30 15.28
CA ARG A 384 -24.79 -13.10 15.15
C ARG A 384 -24.41 -11.62 15.10
N PHE A 385 -25.23 -10.80 14.44
CA PHE A 385 -25.03 -9.35 14.35
C PHE A 385 -25.30 -8.64 15.66
N LYS A 386 -26.33 -9.05 16.41
CA LYS A 386 -26.68 -8.46 17.71
C LYS A 386 -25.53 -8.49 18.73
N LEU A 387 -24.62 -9.45 18.60
CA LEU A 387 -23.46 -9.62 19.48
C LEU A 387 -22.37 -8.56 19.31
N TYR A 388 -22.29 -7.86 18.18
CA TYR A 388 -21.19 -6.92 17.92
C TYR A 388 -21.61 -5.64 17.19
N ALA A 389 -22.70 -5.65 16.41
CA ALA A 389 -23.08 -4.54 15.55
C ALA A 389 -23.26 -3.21 16.31
N PRO A 390 -23.91 -3.14 17.48
CA PRO A 390 -23.99 -1.89 18.23
C PRO A 390 -22.61 -1.34 18.66
N ARG A 391 -21.69 -2.22 19.10
CA ARG A 391 -20.31 -1.83 19.44
C ARG A 391 -19.56 -1.34 18.21
N MET A 392 -19.65 -2.07 17.10
CA MET A 392 -19.03 -1.71 15.83
C MET A 392 -19.49 -0.34 15.34
N LEU A 393 -20.80 -0.09 15.33
CA LEU A 393 -21.36 1.19 14.90
C LEU A 393 -21.03 2.34 15.87
N ALA A 394 -20.75 2.06 17.14
CA ALA A 394 -20.29 3.07 18.09
C ALA A 394 -18.79 3.35 17.96
N ALA A 395 -17.99 2.35 17.61
CA ALA A 395 -16.54 2.47 17.45
C ALA A 395 -16.15 3.06 16.09
N LEU A 396 -16.88 2.78 15.02
CA LEU A 396 -16.56 3.29 13.68
C LEU A 396 -17.21 4.66 13.43
N ASP A 397 -16.42 5.58 12.87
CA ASP A 397 -16.92 6.82 12.30
C ASP A 397 -17.43 6.57 10.88
N ILE A 398 -18.75 6.43 10.74
CA ILE A 398 -19.41 6.05 9.48
C ILE A 398 -20.07 7.28 8.87
N ALA A 399 -19.59 7.68 7.71
CA ALA A 399 -20.21 8.67 6.85
C ALA A 399 -20.66 8.04 5.53
N GLY A 400 -21.68 8.61 4.89
CA GLY A 400 -22.22 8.13 3.63
C GLY A 400 -22.74 9.28 2.76
N ALA A 401 -22.89 9.01 1.47
CA ALA A 401 -23.53 9.94 0.53
C ALA A 401 -25.02 10.13 0.89
N SER A 402 -25.65 11.19 0.36
CA SER A 402 -27.06 11.53 0.63
C SER A 402 -28.04 10.38 0.37
N VAL A 403 -27.77 9.52 -0.63
CA VAL A 403 -28.58 8.33 -0.94
C VAL A 403 -28.63 7.32 0.22
N ALA A 404 -27.63 7.33 1.11
CA ALA A 404 -27.53 6.45 2.26
C ALA A 404 -28.09 7.05 3.56
N GLU A 405 -28.68 8.25 3.54
CA GLU A 405 -29.21 8.92 4.75
C GLU A 405 -30.16 8.04 5.56
N LEU A 406 -31.08 7.32 4.90
CA LEU A 406 -32.00 6.40 5.56
C LEU A 406 -31.27 5.22 6.24
N LEU A 407 -30.16 4.76 5.66
CA LEU A 407 -29.34 3.71 6.25
C LEU A 407 -28.52 4.24 7.44
N LEU A 408 -27.99 5.46 7.35
CA LEU A 408 -27.30 6.12 8.47
C LEU A 408 -28.26 6.39 9.64
N ALA A 409 -29.50 6.81 9.37
CA ALA A 409 -30.51 6.94 10.42
C ALA A 409 -30.81 5.59 11.10
N ALA A 410 -30.82 4.49 10.34
CA ALA A 410 -31.01 3.14 10.88
C ALA A 410 -29.81 2.69 11.74
N THR A 411 -28.57 3.03 11.36
CA THR A 411 -27.40 2.70 12.19
C THR A 411 -27.42 3.43 13.52
N ASP A 412 -27.92 4.66 13.58
CA ASP A 412 -28.08 5.41 14.84
C ASP A 412 -29.08 4.76 15.81
N VAL A 413 -30.17 4.18 15.29
CA VAL A 413 -31.13 3.42 16.12
C VAL A 413 -30.46 2.19 16.74
N ILE A 414 -29.70 1.43 15.93
CA ILE A 414 -28.98 0.24 16.38
C ILE A 414 -27.88 0.60 17.40
N ARG A 415 -27.15 1.70 17.15
CA ARG A 415 -26.12 2.25 18.05
C ARG A 415 -26.72 2.59 19.41
N GLY A 416 -27.91 3.20 19.44
CA GLY A 416 -28.61 3.57 20.67
C GLY A 416 -29.21 2.40 21.46
N LYS A 417 -29.08 1.15 20.99
CA LYS A 417 -29.79 -0.04 21.52
C LYS A 417 -31.31 0.19 21.71
N ARG A 418 -31.90 1.11 20.93
CA ARG A 418 -33.34 1.34 20.96
C ARG A 418 -33.99 0.20 20.18
N ASP A 419 -35.07 -0.37 20.72
CA ASP A 419 -35.90 -1.28 19.93
C ASP A 419 -36.33 -0.56 18.65
N ILE A 420 -36.21 -1.26 17.53
CA ILE A 420 -36.70 -0.79 16.24
C ILE A 420 -38.19 -0.49 16.45
N PRO A 421 -38.68 0.74 16.22
CA PRO A 421 -40.10 1.00 16.26
C PRO A 421 -40.77 0.03 15.29
N SER A 422 -41.67 -0.82 15.78
CA SER A 422 -42.49 -1.67 14.93
C SER A 422 -43.12 -0.80 13.85
N ARG A 423 -42.79 -1.10 12.58
CA ARG A 423 -43.21 -0.34 11.39
C ARG A 423 -44.65 0.19 11.49
N PRO A 424 -44.92 1.46 11.15
CA PRO A 424 -46.17 1.80 10.49
C PRO A 424 -46.10 1.32 9.03
N ASN A 425 -47.16 0.65 8.58
CA ASN A 425 -47.45 0.08 7.26
C ASN A 425 -46.55 0.50 6.06
N ARG A 426 -45.99 -0.50 5.38
CA ARG A 426 -45.44 -0.39 4.01
C ARG A 426 -46.55 -0.13 2.97
N PRO A 427 -46.25 0.58 1.88
CA PRO A 427 -46.72 0.21 0.55
C PRO A 427 -45.65 -0.64 -0.15
N GLU A 428 -46.04 -1.81 -0.63
CA GLU A 428 -45.28 -2.64 -1.58
C GLU A 428 -45.26 -1.93 -2.94
N ALA A 429 -44.13 -1.32 -3.33
CA ALA A 429 -43.67 -1.14 -4.72
C ALA A 429 -42.54 -0.09 -4.79
N ALA A 430 -41.30 -0.42 -4.43
CA ALA A 430 -40.16 0.44 -4.77
C ALA A 430 -38.77 -0.22 -4.64
N TYR A 431 -38.60 -1.55 -4.74
CA TYR A 431 -37.25 -2.13 -4.77
C TYR A 431 -37.16 -3.32 -5.72
N MET A 432 -37.32 -3.04 -7.00
CA MET A 432 -36.80 -3.84 -8.10
C MET A 432 -35.90 -2.90 -8.92
N GLY A 433 -34.61 -2.85 -8.57
CA GLY A 433 -33.65 -2.06 -9.34
C GLY A 433 -32.49 -1.46 -8.53
N VAL A 434 -31.70 -2.28 -7.84
CA VAL A 434 -30.31 -1.90 -7.51
C VAL A 434 -29.41 -3.09 -7.81
N THR A 435 -29.23 -3.37 -9.08
CA THR A 435 -28.11 -4.16 -9.59
C THR A 435 -26.84 -3.32 -9.54
N LYS A 436 -25.79 -3.90 -8.92
CA LYS A 436 -24.35 -3.66 -9.14
C LYS A 436 -23.94 -2.28 -9.66
N ASN A 437 -23.29 -1.49 -8.81
CA ASN A 437 -22.08 -0.71 -9.17
C ASN A 437 -21.40 -0.22 -7.89
N ILE A 438 -20.46 -1.02 -7.38
CA ILE A 438 -19.38 -0.52 -6.51
C ILE A 438 -18.15 -0.47 -7.41
N THR A 439 -17.95 0.68 -8.05
CA THR A 439 -16.71 1.01 -8.74
C THR A 439 -15.79 1.67 -7.73
N GLN A 440 -14.66 1.00 -7.45
CA GLN A 440 -13.50 1.62 -6.81
C GLN A 440 -13.08 2.85 -7.63
N THR A 441 -13.13 4.02 -7.02
CA THR A 441 -12.44 5.21 -7.54
C THR A 441 -11.10 5.30 -6.82
N ASN A 442 -10.06 4.75 -7.46
CA ASN A 442 -8.68 5.12 -7.17
C ASN A 442 -8.47 6.56 -7.67
N GLY A 443 -8.40 7.51 -6.74
CA GLY A 443 -7.94 8.87 -7.00
C GLY A 443 -6.49 9.03 -6.55
N TYR A 444 -5.55 8.60 -7.40
CA TYR A 444 -4.26 9.28 -7.48
C TYR A 444 -4.50 10.50 -8.38
N GLU A 445 -4.46 11.70 -7.79
CA GLU A 445 -4.25 12.93 -8.56
C GLU A 445 -2.76 13.28 -8.57
N VAL A 446 -2.37 13.82 -9.72
CA VAL A 446 -1.03 14.03 -10.29
C VAL A 446 -0.16 15.00 -9.48
#